data_AF-A0A6A5YVT5-F1
#
_entry.id   AF-A0A6A5YVT5-F1
#
_cell.length_a   1.000
_cell.length_b   1.000
_cell.length_c   1.000
_cell.angle_alpha   90.00
_cell.angle_beta   90.00
_cell.angle_gamma   90.00
#
_symmetry.space_group_name_H-M   'P 1'
#
loop_
_entity.id
_entity.type
_entity.pdbx_description
1 polymer ?
#
loop_
_entity_poly.entity_id
_entity_poly.type
_entity_poly.pdbx_seq_one_letter_code
_entity_poly.pdbx_strand_id
1 'polypeptide(L)'
;MASPGLSSGFKFPISRSNSATNLAAAMNVTIPGSVPRSNSATNLIINEAPVTQPPNHKLTLPELVDQFYAHLDNCSELLGRKNGSNKGYADIATAFAAAQDSLANAKAGTLDPDSDLRTFNRLFTTTHQLLDAIVEARELDQQAWAWGVFGLSAGYMAPTQRASDDFATLKHRLHHAIKILPVVEQCTRREQSLESIKVYKNKRGQIHICATLLLEMLKENNWASVRAYHAMCVADRWARNLGLTNDGP
;
A
#
# COMPACT_ATOMS: atom_id res chain seq x y z
N MET A 1 0.63 18.18 -37.86
CA MET A 1 1.49 18.08 -36.66
C MET A 1 0.99 16.91 -35.85
N ALA A 2 1.63 15.75 -35.99
CA ALA A 2 1.27 14.52 -35.30
C ALA A 2 2.09 14.45 -34.02
N SER A 3 1.42 14.34 -32.87
CA SER A 3 2.06 14.08 -31.58
C SER A 3 2.31 12.58 -31.44
N PRO A 4 3.56 12.12 -31.28
CA PRO A 4 3.84 10.75 -30.86
C PRO A 4 4.01 10.71 -29.33
N GLY A 5 3.55 9.62 -28.70
CA GLY A 5 3.88 9.33 -27.30
C GLY A 5 2.82 8.53 -26.56
N LEU A 6 2.68 7.26 -26.92
CA LEU A 6 1.95 6.28 -26.10
C LEU A 6 2.68 6.14 -24.76
N SER A 7 2.15 6.77 -23.72
CA SER A 7 2.45 6.36 -22.34
C SER A 7 1.84 4.97 -22.16
N SER A 8 2.68 3.94 -22.21
CA SER A 8 2.31 2.58 -21.78
C SER A 8 2.25 2.57 -20.26
N GLY A 9 1.26 3.28 -19.71
CA GLY A 9 1.06 3.39 -18.28
C GLY A 9 0.97 2.00 -17.66
N PHE A 10 1.80 1.77 -16.66
CA PHE A 10 1.77 0.56 -15.85
C PHE A 10 0.40 0.48 -15.17
N LYS A 11 -0.53 -0.27 -15.77
CA LYS A 11 -1.86 -0.51 -15.20
C LYS A 11 -1.78 -1.73 -14.30
N PHE A 12 -1.97 -1.56 -13.00
CA PHE A 12 -2.18 -2.69 -12.09
C PHE A 12 -3.55 -3.33 -12.39
N PRO A 13 -3.63 -4.58 -12.91
CA PRO A 13 -4.89 -5.29 -12.95
C PRO A 13 -5.17 -5.91 -11.59
N ILE A 14 -6.45 -5.93 -11.25
CA ILE A 14 -6.97 -6.56 -10.06
C ILE A 14 -6.86 -8.09 -10.25
N SER A 15 -5.75 -8.68 -9.81
CA SER A 15 -5.53 -10.12 -9.93
C SER A 15 -6.22 -10.88 -8.80
N ARG A 16 -7.04 -11.87 -9.17
CA ARG A 16 -7.55 -12.94 -8.29
C ARG A 16 -6.78 -14.21 -8.62
N SER A 17 -5.68 -14.52 -7.94
CA SER A 17 -5.06 -15.85 -8.04
C SER A 17 -4.03 -16.13 -6.94
N ASN A 18 -4.02 -17.38 -6.47
CA ASN A 18 -3.08 -17.96 -5.52
C ASN A 18 -2.07 -18.83 -6.29
N SER A 19 -0.77 -18.54 -6.18
CA SER A 19 0.32 -19.53 -6.02
C SER A 19 1.66 -18.79 -6.12
N ALA A 20 2.56 -19.02 -5.17
CA ALA A 20 3.91 -18.47 -5.19
C ALA A 20 4.92 -19.52 -4.71
N THR A 21 5.84 -19.89 -5.59
CA THR A 21 7.14 -20.46 -5.20
C THR A 21 8.18 -20.11 -6.25
N ASN A 22 9.37 -19.75 -5.74
CA ASN A 22 10.66 -19.55 -6.42
C ASN A 22 10.96 -18.16 -7.03
N LEU A 23 11.35 -17.20 -6.17
CA LEU A 23 12.22 -16.08 -6.59
C LEU A 23 13.04 -15.42 -5.45
N ALA A 24 13.33 -16.14 -4.36
CA ALA A 24 14.16 -15.59 -3.27
C ALA A 24 15.67 -15.56 -3.61
N ALA A 25 16.10 -16.21 -4.71
CA ALA A 25 17.51 -16.35 -5.07
C ALA A 25 18.07 -15.23 -5.98
N ALA A 26 17.25 -14.30 -6.47
CA ALA A 26 17.67 -13.29 -7.45
C ALA A 26 18.13 -11.95 -6.83
N MET A 27 18.03 -11.78 -5.51
CA MET A 27 18.61 -10.64 -4.81
C MET A 27 19.89 -11.13 -4.13
N ASN A 28 21.03 -10.73 -4.68
CA ASN A 28 22.37 -11.12 -4.23
C ASN A 28 22.70 -10.47 -2.88
N VAL A 29 21.97 -10.84 -1.83
CA VAL A 29 22.24 -10.47 -0.44
C VAL A 29 23.22 -11.50 0.10
N THR A 30 24.51 -11.22 -0.08
CA THR A 30 25.56 -11.95 0.63
C THR A 30 25.43 -11.62 2.12
N ILE A 31 24.87 -12.55 2.91
CA ILE A 31 24.81 -12.44 4.37
C ILE A 31 26.23 -12.69 4.91
N PRO A 32 26.91 -11.69 5.51
CA PRO A 32 28.23 -11.92 6.10
C PRO A 32 28.11 -12.75 7.37
N GLY A 33 29.05 -13.67 7.53
CA GLY A 33 29.11 -14.64 8.64
C GLY A 33 29.03 -14.01 10.03
N SER A 34 28.40 -14.76 10.93
CA SER A 34 28.22 -14.45 12.34
C SER A 34 29.57 -14.32 13.07
N VAL A 35 29.88 -13.13 13.56
CA VAL A 35 30.99 -12.86 14.49
C VAL A 35 30.44 -12.88 15.94
N PRO A 36 31.13 -13.51 16.90
CA PRO A 36 30.71 -13.51 18.30
C PRO A 36 30.82 -12.10 18.92
N ARG A 37 29.75 -11.65 19.58
CA ARG A 37 29.69 -10.37 20.30
C ARG A 37 30.41 -10.46 21.64
N SER A 38 31.49 -9.69 21.78
CA SER A 38 32.10 -9.33 23.06
C SER A 38 31.37 -8.13 23.65
N ASN A 39 30.93 -8.23 24.90
CA ASN A 39 30.24 -7.17 25.62
C ASN A 39 31.26 -6.32 26.39
N SER A 40 31.59 -5.14 25.87
CA SER A 40 32.18 -4.05 26.66
C SER A 40 31.55 -2.74 26.20
N ALA A 41 30.63 -2.23 27.03
CA ALA A 41 29.97 -0.95 26.82
C ALA A 41 30.77 0.14 27.55
N THR A 42 31.49 0.96 26.79
CA THR A 42 32.04 2.24 27.27
C THR A 42 31.09 3.34 26.79
N ASN A 43 30.41 4.00 27.72
CA ASN A 43 29.51 5.12 27.43
C ASN A 43 30.35 6.37 27.10
N LEU A 44 30.51 6.66 25.80
CA LEU A 44 30.96 7.95 25.31
C LEU A 44 29.75 8.87 25.15
N ILE A 45 29.64 9.87 26.01
CA ILE A 45 28.67 10.95 25.90
C ILE A 45 29.17 11.89 24.80
N ILE A 46 28.61 11.75 23.60
CA ILE A 46 28.82 12.68 22.49
C ILE A 46 27.76 13.77 22.60
N ASN A 47 28.19 14.99 22.96
CA ASN A 47 27.36 16.18 22.86
C ASN A 47 27.23 16.57 21.37
N GLU A 48 26.22 16.05 20.69
CA GLU A 48 25.86 16.52 19.34
C GLU A 48 25.21 17.91 19.42
N ALA A 49 25.71 18.84 18.60
CA ALA A 49 25.13 20.17 18.45
C ALA A 49 23.70 20.06 17.89
N PRO A 50 22.78 20.99 18.25
CA PRO A 50 21.40 20.95 17.77
C PRO A 50 21.37 21.11 16.25
N VAL A 51 21.11 20.00 15.55
CA VAL A 51 20.83 19.99 14.12
C VAL A 51 19.54 20.77 13.93
N THR A 52 19.66 21.94 13.30
CA THR A 52 18.53 22.76 12.88
C THR A 52 17.79 21.97 11.80
N GLN A 53 16.77 21.20 12.19
CA GLN A 53 15.93 20.49 11.23
C GLN A 53 15.27 21.55 10.32
N PRO A 54 15.40 21.43 8.99
CA PRO A 54 14.69 22.31 8.07
C PRO A 54 13.18 22.19 8.34
N PRO A 55 12.40 23.26 8.09
CA PRO A 55 10.97 23.25 8.29
C PRO A 55 10.35 22.05 7.55
N ASN A 56 9.64 21.19 8.29
CA ASN A 56 8.89 20.06 7.75
C ASN A 56 7.79 20.59 6.83
N HIS A 57 8.12 20.91 5.58
CA HIS A 57 7.16 21.26 4.57
C HIS A 57 6.35 20.00 4.27
N LYS A 58 5.12 19.93 4.81
CA LYS A 58 4.19 18.86 4.46
C LYS A 58 3.92 18.98 2.97
N LEU A 59 4.26 17.93 2.22
CA LEU A 59 3.94 17.84 0.80
C LEU A 59 2.42 17.89 0.62
N THR A 60 1.99 18.60 -0.41
CA THR A 60 0.59 18.62 -0.84
C THR A 60 0.22 17.28 -1.46
N LEU A 61 -1.09 16.97 -1.51
CA LEU A 61 -1.58 15.73 -2.09
C LEU A 61 -1.14 15.53 -3.57
N PRO A 62 -1.19 16.54 -4.46
CA PRO A 62 -0.66 16.41 -5.81
C PRO A 62 0.85 16.12 -5.85
N GLU A 63 1.66 16.79 -5.02
CA GLU A 63 3.11 16.54 -4.95
C GLU A 63 3.42 15.11 -4.50
N LEU A 64 2.64 14.55 -3.58
CA LEU A 64 2.76 13.15 -3.15
C LEU A 64 2.42 12.18 -4.28
N VAL A 65 1.40 12.50 -5.09
CA VAL A 65 1.03 11.69 -6.26
C VAL A 65 2.15 11.70 -7.30
N ASP A 66 2.71 12.87 -7.62
CA ASP A 66 3.83 12.99 -8.56
C ASP A 66 5.06 12.20 -8.08
N GLN A 67 5.41 12.32 -6.79
CA GLN A 67 6.51 11.54 -6.20
C GLN A 67 6.23 10.04 -6.21
N PHE A 68 4.99 9.63 -5.93
CA PHE A 68 4.59 8.23 -5.96
C PHE A 68 4.82 7.61 -7.34
N TYR A 69 4.34 8.25 -8.40
CA TYR A 69 4.53 7.76 -9.78
C TYR A 69 5.99 7.81 -10.21
N ALA A 70 6.73 8.88 -9.88
CA ALA A 70 8.16 8.94 -10.17
C ALA A 70 8.94 7.79 -9.51
N HIS A 71 8.62 7.46 -8.25
CA HIS A 71 9.25 6.32 -7.57
C HIS A 71 8.79 4.97 -8.12
N LEU A 72 7.54 4.87 -8.54
CA LEU A 72 6.99 3.65 -9.15
C LEU A 72 7.68 3.34 -10.48
N ASP A 73 7.92 4.35 -11.32
CA ASP A 73 8.63 4.22 -12.59
C ASP A 73 10.08 3.78 -12.36
N ASN A 74 10.79 4.41 -11.40
CA ASN A 74 12.13 4.00 -11.02
C ASN A 74 12.19 2.53 -10.56
N CYS A 75 11.24 2.08 -9.73
CA CYS A 75 11.15 0.67 -9.33
C CYS A 75 10.84 -0.26 -10.51
N SER A 76 9.97 0.17 -11.42
CA SER A 76 9.59 -0.61 -12.60
C SER A 76 10.78 -0.80 -13.55
N GLU A 77 11.59 0.24 -13.75
CA GLU A 77 12.84 0.13 -14.51
C GLU A 77 13.82 -0.87 -13.89
N LEU A 78 14.01 -0.84 -12.57
CA LEU A 78 14.89 -1.77 -11.87
C LEU A 78 14.42 -3.23 -12.03
N LEU A 79 13.10 -3.45 -11.92
CA LEU A 79 12.50 -4.76 -12.11
C LEU A 79 12.59 -5.24 -13.57
N GLY A 80 12.45 -4.33 -14.54
CA GLY A 80 12.56 -4.61 -15.97
C GLY A 80 13.99 -4.91 -16.42
N ARG A 81 14.98 -4.16 -15.92
CA ARG A 81 16.42 -4.38 -16.25
C ARG A 81 16.91 -5.76 -15.83
N LYS A 82 16.43 -6.27 -14.68
CA LYS A 82 16.85 -7.56 -14.14
C LYS A 82 16.19 -8.77 -14.81
N ASN A 83 15.06 -8.59 -15.50
CA ASN A 83 14.21 -9.69 -15.90
C ASN A 83 13.67 -9.47 -17.31
N GLY A 84 14.39 -9.99 -18.31
CA GLY A 84 13.97 -9.91 -19.71
C GLY A 84 12.53 -10.43 -19.92
N SER A 85 11.69 -9.59 -20.54
CA SER A 85 10.33 -9.80 -21.06
C SER A 85 9.31 -10.61 -20.23
N ASN A 86 8.22 -9.93 -19.84
CA ASN A 86 6.94 -10.47 -19.31
C ASN A 86 7.00 -11.20 -17.96
N LYS A 87 7.28 -10.44 -16.90
CA LYS A 87 6.95 -10.89 -15.54
C LYS A 87 5.47 -10.77 -15.23
N GLY A 88 4.93 -11.79 -14.58
CA GLY A 88 3.57 -11.73 -14.06
C GLY A 88 3.52 -10.87 -12.79
N TYR A 89 2.32 -10.41 -12.44
CA TYR A 89 2.08 -9.63 -11.20
C TYR A 89 2.51 -10.37 -9.93
N ALA A 90 2.45 -11.71 -9.96
CA ALA A 90 2.94 -12.53 -8.86
C ALA A 90 4.45 -12.32 -8.62
N ASP A 91 5.25 -12.14 -9.67
CA ASP A 91 6.70 -11.93 -9.54
C ASP A 91 7.00 -10.55 -8.94
N ILE A 92 6.24 -9.54 -9.34
CA ILE A 92 6.36 -8.16 -8.84
C ILE A 92 5.95 -8.12 -7.36
N ALA A 93 4.80 -8.72 -7.02
CA ALA A 93 4.34 -8.82 -5.64
C ALA A 93 5.35 -9.58 -4.76
N THR A 94 5.93 -10.67 -5.27
CA THR A 94 6.98 -11.43 -4.57
C THR A 94 8.24 -10.60 -4.37
N ALA A 95 8.69 -9.86 -5.39
CA ALA A 95 9.86 -9.00 -5.28
C ALA A 95 9.67 -7.88 -4.26
N PHE A 96 8.50 -7.24 -4.24
CA PHE A 96 8.18 -6.22 -3.23
C PHE A 96 8.03 -6.80 -1.83
N ALA A 97 7.47 -8.01 -1.67
CA ALA A 97 7.42 -8.68 -0.38
C ALA A 97 8.84 -8.96 0.15
N ALA A 98 9.73 -9.49 -0.70
CA ALA A 98 11.12 -9.74 -0.35
C ALA A 98 11.88 -8.44 0.00
N ALA A 99 11.64 -7.36 -0.74
CA ALA A 99 12.23 -6.05 -0.44
C ALA A 99 11.73 -5.49 0.90
N GLN A 100 10.43 -5.60 1.18
CA GLN A 100 9.84 -5.19 2.46
C GLN A 100 10.43 -5.98 3.63
N ASP A 101 10.55 -7.31 3.50
CA ASP A 101 11.14 -8.17 4.52
C ASP A 101 12.63 -7.85 4.72
N SER A 102 13.35 -7.55 3.64
CA SER A 102 14.76 -7.12 3.71
C SER A 102 14.92 -5.78 4.41
N LEU A 103 14.01 -4.83 4.15
CA LEU A 103 14.00 -3.51 4.78
C LEU A 103 13.74 -3.62 6.30
N ALA A 104 12.82 -4.48 6.72
CA ALA A 104 12.52 -4.72 8.13
C ALA A 104 13.72 -5.30 8.91
N ASN A 105 14.61 -6.03 8.22
CA ASN A 105 15.82 -6.61 8.80
C ASN A 105 17.06 -5.72 8.64
N ALA A 106 16.99 -4.65 7.84
CA ALA A 106 18.11 -3.75 7.62
C ALA A 106 18.37 -2.92 8.89
N LYS A 107 19.66 -2.79 9.27
CA LYS A 107 20.03 -1.90 10.37
C LYS A 107 19.86 -0.45 9.92
N ALA A 108 19.35 0.40 10.80
CA ALA A 108 19.24 1.82 10.52
C ALA A 108 20.61 2.41 10.11
N GLY A 109 20.64 3.14 9.00
CA GLY A 109 21.85 3.80 8.50
C GLY A 109 22.78 2.95 7.64
N THR A 110 22.51 1.65 7.41
CA THR A 110 23.41 0.79 6.63
C THR A 110 22.97 0.54 5.19
N LEU A 111 21.90 1.20 4.73
CA LEU A 111 21.42 1.06 3.36
C LEU A 111 22.36 1.81 2.42
N ASP A 112 23.03 1.06 1.54
CA ASP A 112 23.89 1.62 0.49
C ASP A 112 23.13 2.67 -0.35
N PRO A 113 23.72 3.86 -0.59
CA PRO A 113 23.19 4.89 -1.45
C PRO A 113 22.56 4.47 -2.75
N ASP A 114 23.19 3.51 -3.43
CA ASP A 114 22.79 3.12 -4.76
C ASP A 114 22.04 1.78 -4.79
N SER A 115 21.60 1.31 -3.62
CA SER A 115 20.86 0.04 -3.53
C SER A 115 19.41 0.17 -4.02
N ASP A 116 18.96 -0.85 -4.77
CA ASP A 116 17.56 -1.03 -5.15
C ASP A 116 16.61 -0.95 -3.94
N LEU A 117 17.08 -1.37 -2.78
CA LEU A 117 16.32 -1.36 -1.53
C LEU A 117 16.02 0.06 -1.04
N ARG A 118 16.91 1.03 -1.31
CA ARG A 118 16.65 2.44 -1.03
C ARG A 118 15.58 3.00 -1.96
N THR A 119 15.63 2.68 -3.25
CA THR A 119 14.59 3.08 -4.22
C THR A 119 13.23 2.52 -3.83
N PHE A 120 13.19 1.23 -3.45
CA PHE A 120 11.98 0.60 -2.90
C PHE A 120 11.49 1.30 -1.63
N ASN A 121 12.39 1.60 -0.69
CA ASN A 121 12.01 2.26 0.57
C ASN A 121 11.40 3.65 0.32
N ARG A 122 11.93 4.42 -0.64
CA ARG A 122 11.35 5.71 -1.05
C ARG A 122 9.92 5.52 -1.57
N LEU A 123 9.73 4.60 -2.53
CA LEU A 123 8.39 4.28 -3.05
C LEU A 123 7.42 3.90 -1.92
N PHE A 124 7.84 3.01 -1.03
CA PHE A 124 6.98 2.51 0.05
C PHE A 124 6.65 3.60 1.08
N THR A 125 7.62 4.44 1.43
CA THR A 125 7.41 5.60 2.32
C THR A 125 6.43 6.59 1.71
N THR A 126 6.63 6.96 0.44
CA THR A 126 5.71 7.86 -0.28
C THR A 126 4.33 7.25 -0.43
N THR A 127 4.22 5.92 -0.62
CA THR A 127 2.93 5.21 -0.65
C THR A 127 2.17 5.40 0.66
N HIS A 128 2.84 5.28 1.82
CA HIS A 128 2.19 5.49 3.13
C HIS A 128 1.73 6.94 3.31
N GLN A 129 2.61 7.90 2.98
CA GLN A 129 2.28 9.32 3.05
C GLN A 129 1.06 9.66 2.18
N LEU A 130 1.01 9.08 0.97
CA LEU A 130 -0.11 9.25 0.06
C LEU A 130 -1.40 8.63 0.61
N LEU A 131 -1.34 7.41 1.15
CA LEU A 131 -2.51 6.77 1.78
C LEU A 131 -3.04 7.59 2.96
N ASP A 132 -2.16 8.09 3.83
CA ASP A 132 -2.56 8.95 4.95
C ASP A 132 -3.20 10.25 4.46
N ALA A 133 -2.59 10.93 3.48
CA ALA A 133 -3.14 12.17 2.91
C ALA A 133 -4.52 11.96 2.28
N ILE A 134 -4.72 10.87 1.54
CA ILE A 134 -6.02 10.52 0.93
C ILE A 134 -7.07 10.22 2.01
N VAL A 135 -6.71 9.46 3.05
CA VAL A 135 -7.61 9.13 4.15
C VAL A 135 -8.01 10.39 4.94
N GLU A 136 -7.07 11.31 5.15
CA GLU A 136 -7.31 12.58 5.85
C GLU A 136 -8.22 13.52 5.04
N ALA A 137 -8.07 13.56 3.72
CA ALA A 137 -8.90 14.40 2.84
C ALA A 137 -10.38 14.00 2.86
N ARG A 138 -10.71 12.71 3.05
CA ARG A 138 -12.08 12.16 3.07
C ARG A 138 -12.91 12.45 1.80
N GLU A 139 -12.24 12.61 0.66
CA GLU A 139 -12.87 12.95 -0.62
C GLU A 139 -13.32 11.74 -1.44
N LEU A 140 -12.94 10.53 -1.04
CA LEU A 140 -13.31 9.30 -1.74
C LEU A 140 -14.80 8.98 -1.60
N ASP A 141 -15.41 8.51 -2.68
CA ASP A 141 -16.74 7.93 -2.60
C ASP A 141 -16.72 6.68 -1.70
N GLN A 142 -17.86 6.39 -1.06
CA GLN A 142 -17.95 5.32 -0.08
C GLN A 142 -17.57 3.94 -0.66
N GLN A 143 -17.85 3.69 -1.94
CA GLN A 143 -17.57 2.41 -2.58
C GLN A 143 -16.08 2.26 -2.88
N ALA A 144 -15.44 3.29 -3.45
CA ALA A 144 -14.00 3.32 -3.67
C ALA A 144 -13.21 3.20 -2.36
N TRP A 145 -13.63 3.93 -1.32
CA TRP A 145 -13.04 3.84 0.01
C TRP A 145 -13.18 2.41 0.57
N ALA A 146 -14.39 1.84 0.57
CA ALA A 146 -14.64 0.51 1.14
C ALA A 146 -13.86 -0.61 0.42
N TRP A 147 -13.80 -0.58 -0.93
CA TRP A 147 -13.01 -1.54 -1.69
C TRP A 147 -11.51 -1.36 -1.49
N GLY A 148 -11.04 -0.12 -1.34
CA GLY A 148 -9.65 0.16 -1.02
C GLY A 148 -9.24 -0.41 0.34
N VAL A 149 -10.03 -0.17 1.39
CA VAL A 149 -9.80 -0.76 2.71
C VAL A 149 -9.80 -2.29 2.65
N PHE A 150 -10.77 -2.89 1.95
CA PHE A 150 -10.78 -4.34 1.75
C PHE A 150 -9.53 -4.86 1.01
N GLY A 151 -9.04 -4.10 0.03
CA GLY A 151 -7.80 -4.37 -0.71
C GLY A 151 -6.55 -4.31 0.16
N LEU A 152 -6.45 -3.32 1.04
CA LEU A 152 -5.38 -3.21 2.06
C LEU A 152 -5.44 -4.41 3.02
N SER A 153 -6.65 -4.78 3.46
CA SER A 153 -6.87 -5.95 4.31
C SER A 153 -6.51 -7.28 3.65
N ALA A 154 -6.33 -7.34 2.33
CA ALA A 154 -5.82 -8.53 1.65
C ALA A 154 -4.31 -8.72 1.85
N GLY A 155 -3.56 -7.62 2.04
CA GLY A 155 -2.13 -7.64 2.31
C GLY A 155 -1.76 -7.58 3.79
N TYR A 156 -2.72 -7.67 4.71
CA TYR A 156 -2.45 -7.53 6.14
C TYR A 156 -1.65 -8.70 6.71
N MET A 157 -0.58 -8.39 7.41
CA MET A 157 0.31 -9.28 8.14
C MET A 157 0.01 -9.14 9.64
N ALA A 158 -0.86 -10.00 10.17
CA ALA A 158 -1.27 -9.92 11.55
C ALA A 158 -0.10 -10.16 12.51
N PRO A 159 0.11 -9.30 13.53
CA PRO A 159 1.21 -9.47 14.49
C PRO A 159 0.94 -10.59 15.49
N THR A 160 -0.32 -10.93 15.75
CA THR A 160 -0.74 -11.98 16.68
C THR A 160 -1.96 -12.74 16.15
N GLN A 161 -2.17 -13.97 16.64
CA GLN A 161 -3.31 -14.79 16.26
C GLN A 161 -4.65 -14.13 16.62
N ARG A 162 -4.77 -13.56 17.83
CA ARG A 162 -6.00 -12.89 18.25
C ARG A 162 -6.34 -11.70 17.37
N ALA A 163 -5.35 -10.86 17.05
CA ALA A 163 -5.53 -9.75 16.12
C ALA A 163 -5.95 -10.24 14.73
N SER A 164 -5.48 -11.42 14.31
CA SER A 164 -5.89 -12.06 13.06
C SER A 164 -7.38 -12.42 13.04
N ASP A 165 -7.92 -12.99 14.12
CA ASP A 165 -9.32 -13.45 14.17
C ASP A 165 -10.32 -12.28 14.19
N ASP A 166 -10.05 -11.25 14.99
CA ASP A 166 -10.86 -10.02 15.04
C ASP A 166 -10.83 -9.31 13.68
N PHE A 167 -9.64 -9.20 13.08
CA PHE A 167 -9.45 -8.59 11.76
C PHE A 167 -10.16 -9.37 10.65
N ALA A 168 -10.07 -10.71 10.65
CA ALA A 168 -10.75 -11.57 9.69
C ALA A 168 -12.27 -11.43 9.77
N THR A 169 -12.82 -11.32 10.99
CA THR A 169 -14.24 -11.08 11.23
C THR A 169 -14.69 -9.75 10.64
N LEU A 170 -13.97 -8.66 10.91
CA LEU A 170 -14.26 -7.34 10.36
C LEU A 170 -14.16 -7.32 8.83
N LYS A 171 -13.12 -7.94 8.27
CA LYS A 171 -12.92 -8.07 6.83
C LYS A 171 -14.07 -8.83 6.15
N HIS A 172 -14.53 -9.93 6.76
CA HIS A 172 -15.67 -10.69 6.25
C HIS A 172 -16.95 -9.86 6.25
N ARG A 173 -17.23 -9.15 7.35
CA ARG A 173 -18.40 -8.27 7.48
C ARG A 173 -18.38 -7.14 6.45
N LEU A 174 -17.23 -6.50 6.26
CA LEU A 174 -17.03 -5.45 5.26
C LEU A 174 -17.34 -5.98 3.86
N HIS A 175 -16.71 -7.10 3.46
CA HIS A 175 -16.92 -7.71 2.14
C HIS A 175 -18.39 -8.06 1.87
N HIS A 176 -19.05 -8.66 2.87
CA HIS A 176 -20.46 -8.98 2.77
C HIS A 176 -21.33 -7.72 2.60
N ALA A 177 -21.04 -6.66 3.36
CA ALA A 177 -21.77 -5.40 3.26
C ALA A 177 -21.56 -4.71 1.89
N ILE A 178 -20.31 -4.70 1.38
CA ILE A 178 -19.99 -4.14 0.06
C ILE A 178 -20.74 -4.90 -1.05
N LYS A 179 -20.77 -6.25 -0.99
CA LYS A 179 -21.44 -7.06 -2.03
C LYS A 179 -22.95 -6.81 -2.13
N ILE A 180 -23.60 -6.39 -1.06
CA ILE A 180 -25.04 -6.11 -1.04
C ILE A 180 -25.36 -4.76 -1.68
N LEU A 181 -24.41 -3.81 -1.70
CA LEU A 181 -24.63 -2.43 -2.11
C LEU A 181 -25.05 -2.26 -3.60
N PRO A 182 -24.38 -2.92 -4.58
CA PRO A 182 -24.72 -2.79 -6.00
C PRO A 182 -26.13 -3.27 -6.36
N VAL A 183 -26.66 -4.23 -5.59
CA VAL A 183 -28.01 -4.78 -5.81
C VAL A 183 -29.08 -3.70 -5.59
N VAL A 184 -28.81 -2.73 -4.71
CA VAL A 184 -29.79 -1.70 -4.36
C VAL A 184 -29.77 -0.51 -5.33
N GLU A 185 -28.62 -0.15 -5.88
CA GLU A 185 -28.52 0.94 -6.87
C GLU A 185 -29.30 0.60 -8.14
N GLN A 186 -29.30 -0.67 -8.56
CA GLN A 186 -30.10 -1.15 -9.68
C GLN A 186 -31.62 -1.13 -9.40
N CYS A 187 -32.02 -1.17 -8.12
CA CYS A 187 -33.43 -1.02 -7.72
C CYS A 187 -33.93 0.43 -7.76
N THR A 188 -33.09 1.44 -8.02
CA THR A 188 -33.57 2.83 -8.16
C THR A 188 -34.51 3.05 -9.36
N ARG A 189 -34.55 2.10 -10.30
CA ARG A 189 -35.40 2.18 -11.50
C ARG A 189 -36.75 1.46 -11.38
N ARG A 190 -36.99 0.72 -10.29
CA ARG A 190 -38.26 0.00 -10.01
C ARG A 190 -38.65 0.24 -8.56
N GLU A 191 -39.79 0.89 -8.34
CA GLU A 191 -40.48 1.11 -7.05
C GLU A 191 -39.75 0.55 -5.82
N GLN A 192 -38.86 1.36 -5.22
CA GLN A 192 -38.14 0.95 -4.03
C GLN A 192 -39.11 0.80 -2.87
N SER A 193 -39.26 -0.43 -2.37
CA SER A 193 -39.97 -0.65 -1.11
C SER A 193 -39.24 0.08 0.04
N LEU A 194 -39.99 0.58 1.03
CA LEU A 194 -39.43 1.20 2.23
C LEU A 194 -38.41 0.28 2.94
N GLU A 195 -38.60 -1.04 2.84
CA GLU A 195 -37.70 -2.03 3.41
C GLU A 195 -36.33 -2.05 2.72
N SER A 196 -36.30 -1.92 1.40
CA SER A 196 -35.05 -1.83 0.62
C SER A 196 -34.21 -0.60 1.01
N ILE A 197 -34.86 0.54 1.29
CA ILE A 197 -34.20 1.77 1.74
C ILE A 197 -33.58 1.58 3.14
N LYS A 198 -34.30 0.92 4.07
CA LYS A 198 -33.80 0.63 5.41
C LYS A 198 -32.58 -0.28 5.37
N VAL A 199 -32.64 -1.36 4.59
CA VAL A 199 -31.52 -2.30 4.39
C VAL A 199 -30.30 -1.54 3.86
N TYR A 200 -30.48 -0.67 2.87
CA TYR A 200 -29.39 0.12 2.30
C TYR A 200 -28.73 1.06 3.30
N LYS A 201 -29.51 1.84 4.05
CA LYS A 201 -28.99 2.73 5.09
C LYS A 201 -28.19 1.96 6.14
N ASN A 202 -28.71 0.82 6.59
CA ASN A 202 -28.02 -0.06 7.52
C ASN A 202 -26.68 -0.57 6.95
N LYS A 203 -26.67 -1.03 5.69
CA LYS A 203 -25.45 -1.53 5.03
C LYS A 203 -24.40 -0.44 4.81
N ARG A 204 -24.79 0.78 4.46
CA ARG A 204 -23.85 1.93 4.41
C ARG A 204 -23.21 2.19 5.77
N GLY A 205 -24.00 2.16 6.84
CA GLY A 205 -23.48 2.28 8.20
C GLY A 205 -22.49 1.16 8.55
N GLN A 206 -22.82 -0.09 8.21
CA GLN A 206 -21.93 -1.23 8.43
C GLN A 206 -20.61 -1.11 7.68
N ILE A 207 -20.63 -0.63 6.43
CA ILE A 207 -19.42 -0.38 5.64
C ILE A 207 -18.55 0.66 6.34
N HIS A 208 -19.13 1.80 6.71
CA HIS A 208 -18.39 2.85 7.39
C HIS A 208 -17.72 2.33 8.67
N ILE A 209 -18.48 1.68 9.55
CA ILE A 209 -17.96 1.14 10.81
C ILE A 209 -16.85 0.11 10.56
N CYS A 210 -17.09 -0.90 9.71
CA CYS A 210 -16.12 -1.98 9.52
C CYS A 210 -14.85 -1.49 8.84
N ALA A 211 -14.96 -0.64 7.82
CA ALA A 211 -13.81 -0.13 7.11
C ALA A 211 -13.01 0.88 7.96
N THR A 212 -13.66 1.72 8.78
CA THR A 212 -12.94 2.59 9.72
C THR A 212 -12.17 1.77 10.75
N LEU A 213 -12.80 0.76 11.38
CA LEU A 213 -12.11 -0.09 12.36
C LEU A 213 -10.92 -0.84 11.73
N LEU A 214 -11.09 -1.40 10.54
CA LEU A 214 -9.98 -2.03 9.81
C LEU A 214 -8.85 -1.04 9.52
N LEU A 215 -9.20 0.18 9.12
CA LEU A 215 -8.22 1.22 8.79
C LEU A 215 -7.41 1.64 10.03
N GLU A 216 -8.07 1.85 11.17
CA GLU A 216 -7.39 2.15 12.44
C GLU A 216 -6.40 1.02 12.81
N MET A 217 -6.83 -0.25 12.72
CA MET A 217 -5.94 -1.40 12.97
C MET A 217 -4.74 -1.46 12.02
N LEU A 218 -4.90 -1.03 10.76
CA LEU A 218 -3.79 -0.95 9.79
C LEU A 218 -2.84 0.20 10.13
N LYS A 219 -3.36 1.33 10.61
CA LYS A 219 -2.59 2.53 10.98
C LYS A 219 -1.83 2.38 12.29
N GLU A 220 -2.28 1.53 13.22
CA GLU A 220 -1.58 1.27 14.50
C GLU A 220 -0.09 0.92 14.33
N ASN A 221 0.27 0.29 13.20
CA ASN A 221 1.65 -0.09 12.87
C ASN A 221 2.25 0.75 11.73
N ASN A 222 1.79 1.98 11.51
CA ASN A 222 2.25 2.86 10.44
C ASN A 222 2.27 2.18 9.06
N TRP A 223 1.23 1.39 8.75
CA TRP A 223 1.10 0.61 7.52
C TRP A 223 2.15 -0.48 7.29
N ALA A 224 3.14 -0.65 8.19
CA ALA A 224 4.19 -1.65 8.05
C ALA A 224 3.64 -3.09 8.05
N SER A 225 2.46 -3.29 8.63
CA SER A 225 1.71 -4.54 8.62
C SER A 225 1.00 -4.82 7.29
N VAL A 226 1.07 -3.93 6.29
CA VAL A 226 0.48 -4.13 4.96
C VAL A 226 1.56 -4.49 3.96
N ARG A 227 1.35 -5.55 3.19
CA ARG A 227 2.23 -5.92 2.08
C ARG A 227 2.31 -4.79 1.06
N ALA A 228 3.52 -4.40 0.72
CA ALA A 228 3.82 -3.20 -0.06
C ALA A 228 3.07 -3.14 -1.40
N TYR A 229 3.01 -4.27 -2.12
CA TYR A 229 2.27 -4.37 -3.38
C TYR A 229 0.77 -4.00 -3.22
N HIS A 230 0.12 -4.44 -2.14
CA HIS A 230 -1.29 -4.13 -1.89
C HIS A 230 -1.49 -2.65 -1.57
N ALA A 231 -0.60 -2.07 -0.76
CA ALA A 231 -0.61 -0.64 -0.44
C ALA A 231 -0.48 0.22 -1.71
N MET A 232 0.48 -0.11 -2.59
CA MET A 232 0.71 0.60 -3.85
C MET A 232 -0.49 0.49 -4.79
N CYS A 233 -1.06 -0.72 -4.97
CA CYS A 233 -2.25 -0.92 -5.80
C CYS A 233 -3.43 -0.07 -5.32
N VAL A 234 -3.63 0.04 -4.00
CA VAL A 234 -4.73 0.81 -3.44
C VAL A 234 -4.47 2.31 -3.55
N ALA A 235 -3.23 2.76 -3.30
CA ALA A 235 -2.84 4.16 -3.46
C ALA A 235 -3.02 4.64 -4.91
N ASP A 236 -2.54 3.89 -5.91
CA ASP A 236 -2.75 4.16 -7.33
C ASP A 236 -4.25 4.28 -7.65
N ARG A 237 -5.04 3.31 -7.21
CA ARG A 237 -6.48 3.28 -7.50
C ARG A 237 -7.23 4.45 -6.86
N TRP A 238 -6.92 4.80 -5.62
CA TRP A 238 -7.52 5.97 -4.97
C TRP A 238 -7.10 7.28 -5.62
N ALA A 239 -5.82 7.43 -5.99
CA ALA A 239 -5.35 8.61 -6.71
C ALA A 239 -6.08 8.81 -8.06
N ARG A 240 -6.29 7.72 -8.81
CA ARG A 240 -7.10 7.75 -10.05
C ARG A 240 -8.55 8.13 -9.80
N ASN A 241 -9.19 7.56 -8.77
CA ASN A 241 -10.59 7.85 -8.42
C ASN A 241 -10.80 9.33 -8.02
N LEU A 242 -9.79 9.96 -7.41
CA LEU A 242 -9.80 11.38 -7.09
C LEU A 242 -9.46 12.29 -8.29
N GLY A 243 -9.16 11.73 -9.47
CA GLY A 243 -8.79 12.50 -10.65
C GLY A 243 -7.43 13.22 -10.52
N LEU A 244 -6.55 12.73 -9.63
CA LEU A 244 -5.22 13.31 -9.40
C LEU A 244 -4.20 12.84 -10.44
N THR A 245 -4.59 11.93 -11.33
CA THR A 245 -3.77 11.39 -12.40
C THR A 245 -4.22 11.92 -13.75
N ASN A 246 -3.26 12.24 -14.63
CA ASN A 246 -3.53 12.70 -16.00
C ASN A 246 -4.26 11.65 -16.87
N ASP A 247 -4.35 10.41 -16.43
CA ASP A 247 -4.93 9.29 -17.18
C ASP A 247 -6.47 9.27 -17.22
N GLY A 248 -7.14 10.16 -16.47
CA GLY A 248 -8.60 10.11 -16.30
C GLY A 248 -9.08 8.88 -15.50
N PRO A 249 -10.35 8.89 -15.02
CA PRO A 249 -10.92 7.78 -14.26
C PRO A 249 -11.18 6.52 -15.11
#